data_AF-A0AAV9QJ59-F1
#
_entry.id   AF-A0AAV9QJ59-F1
#
_cell.length_a   1.000
_cell.length_b   1.000
_cell.length_c   1.000
_cell.angle_alpha   90.00
_cell.angle_beta   90.00
_cell.angle_gamma   90.00
#
_symmetry.space_group_name_H-M   'P 1'
#
loop_
_entity.id
_entity.type
_entity.pdbx_description
1 polymer ?
#
loop_
_entity_poly.entity_id
_entity_poly.type
_entity_poly.pdbx_seq_one_letter_code
_entity_poly.pdbx_strand_id
1 'polypeptide(L)'
;MASGEEIELRQPGASVKVTEGLLPLWRGNTYRNTCKTEIVLDAYLPYQRRQCYYAWSDCGRQLAARTAHDILGIAHDTMKGMPKGSIRTRLSLRLANQKLEDKNELLDTSIDLSARLLTMTDVGRLRYAVCRRNVLPWNEGSLQELLKVHFNQPVILDHDVKLEKAFNVHSFRRITGFEVDWTDNLADHLQLDEDNRRLAIFHHASFLKCQQSAALPTA
;
A
#
# COMPACT_ATOMS: atom_id res chain seq x y z
N MET A 1 19.64 -32.23 3.33
CA MET A 1 20.28 -30.89 3.27
C MET A 1 19.66 -30.17 2.08
N ALA A 2 18.60 -29.39 2.32
CA ALA A 2 17.95 -28.64 1.25
C ALA A 2 18.77 -27.37 0.99
N SER A 3 19.24 -27.22 -0.26
CA SER A 3 19.86 -26.01 -0.76
C SER A 3 18.96 -24.82 -0.44
N GLY A 4 19.46 -23.89 0.37
CA GLY A 4 18.79 -22.62 0.60
C GLY A 4 18.74 -21.86 -0.72
N GLU A 5 17.60 -21.89 -1.40
CA GLU A 5 17.31 -20.94 -2.47
C GLU A 5 17.44 -19.54 -1.87
N GLU A 6 18.50 -18.84 -2.26
CA GLU A 6 18.74 -17.47 -1.87
C GLU A 6 17.63 -16.60 -2.47
N ILE A 7 16.74 -16.11 -1.62
CA ILE A 7 15.59 -15.30 -2.02
C ILE A 7 16.12 -13.95 -2.50
N GLU A 8 16.02 -13.67 -3.80
CA GLU A 8 16.52 -12.44 -4.46
C GLU A 8 16.08 -11.17 -3.72
N LEU A 9 14.88 -11.18 -3.14
CA LEU A 9 14.28 -10.06 -2.43
C LEU A 9 14.93 -9.70 -1.07
N ARG A 10 15.80 -10.57 -0.51
CA ARG A 10 16.62 -10.25 0.67
C ARG A 10 17.83 -9.38 0.33
N GLN A 11 18.21 -9.30 -0.94
CA GLN A 11 19.36 -8.51 -1.34
C GLN A 11 18.99 -7.01 -1.35
N PRO A 12 19.90 -6.11 -0.90
CA PRO A 12 19.64 -4.66 -0.85
C PRO A 12 19.15 -4.07 -2.18
N GLY A 13 19.57 -4.63 -3.32
CA GLY A 13 19.19 -4.18 -4.66
C GLY A 13 17.77 -4.54 -5.09
N ALA A 14 17.10 -5.50 -4.44
CA ALA A 14 15.77 -5.93 -4.85
C ALA A 14 14.67 -4.92 -4.49
N SER A 15 14.85 -4.15 -3.41
CA SER A 15 13.97 -3.04 -3.04
C SER A 15 13.93 -1.98 -4.14
N VAL A 16 15.09 -1.69 -4.73
CA VAL A 16 15.24 -0.74 -5.84
C VAL A 16 14.52 -1.26 -7.09
N LYS A 17 14.76 -2.52 -7.47
CA LYS A 17 14.09 -3.15 -8.63
C LYS A 17 12.56 -3.11 -8.53
N VAL A 18 12.00 -3.41 -7.36
CA VAL A 18 10.54 -3.35 -7.15
C VAL A 18 10.04 -1.90 -7.24
N THR A 19 10.75 -0.93 -6.67
CA THR A 19 10.37 0.49 -6.76
C THR A 19 10.41 1.00 -8.20
N GLU A 20 11.47 0.70 -8.94
CA GLU A 20 11.60 1.04 -10.36
C GLU A 20 10.49 0.40 -11.20
N GLY A 21 10.11 -0.84 -10.89
CA GLY A 21 9.01 -1.53 -11.59
C GLY A 21 7.61 -1.02 -11.23
N LEU A 22 7.42 -0.45 -10.03
CA LEU A 22 6.14 0.16 -9.61
C LEU A 22 5.96 1.58 -10.19
N LEU A 23 7.06 2.30 -10.46
CA LEU A 23 7.00 3.68 -10.95
C LEU A 23 6.15 3.87 -12.23
N PRO A 24 6.24 3.01 -13.27
CA PRO A 24 5.36 3.09 -14.43
C PRO A 24 3.89 2.83 -14.10
N LEU A 25 3.60 1.98 -13.11
CA LEU A 25 2.24 1.69 -12.67
C LEU A 25 1.61 2.90 -11.97
N TRP A 26 2.40 3.64 -11.19
CA TRP A 26 1.91 4.86 -10.52
C TRP A 26 1.71 6.01 -11.49
N ARG A 27 2.64 6.23 -12.43
CA ARG A 27 2.57 7.40 -13.32
C ARG A 27 1.50 7.30 -14.42
N GLY A 28 0.96 6.11 -14.66
CA GLY A 28 0.05 5.85 -15.78
C GLY A 28 0.72 6.09 -17.14
N ASN A 29 0.00 5.81 -18.22
CA ASN A 29 0.50 6.00 -19.59
C ASN A 29 0.53 7.49 -20.02
N THR A 30 -0.02 8.38 -19.18
CA THR A 30 -0.28 9.80 -19.48
C THR A 30 0.89 10.73 -19.17
N TYR A 31 1.91 10.28 -18.43
CA TYR A 31 3.03 11.14 -18.03
C TYR A 31 4.22 11.07 -18.99
N ARG A 32 3.97 11.15 -20.30
CA ARG A 32 5.05 11.28 -21.30
C ARG A 32 5.62 12.69 -21.42
N ASN A 33 5.05 13.75 -20.81
CA ASN A 33 5.48 15.11 -21.19
C ASN A 33 5.57 16.25 -20.16
N THR A 34 5.18 16.14 -18.89
CA THR A 34 5.22 17.35 -18.02
C THR A 34 5.49 17.06 -16.56
N CYS A 35 6.71 16.62 -16.22
CA CYS A 35 7.50 17.20 -15.11
C CYS A 35 8.83 16.44 -14.97
N LYS A 36 9.95 17.11 -15.26
CA LYS A 36 11.31 16.68 -14.87
C LYS A 36 11.56 16.89 -13.38
N THR A 37 10.55 16.76 -12.52
CA THR A 37 10.81 16.74 -11.07
C THR A 37 11.19 15.32 -10.75
N GLU A 38 12.46 15.11 -10.43
CA GLU A 38 12.93 13.88 -9.82
C GLU A 38 12.03 13.63 -8.60
N ILE A 39 11.16 12.63 -8.70
CA ILE A 39 10.29 12.28 -7.61
C ILE A 39 11.19 11.63 -6.58
N VAL A 40 11.46 12.37 -5.50
CA VAL A 40 12.25 11.88 -4.39
C VAL A 40 11.43 10.79 -3.68
N LEU A 41 11.76 9.54 -4.01
CA LEU A 41 11.18 8.33 -3.42
C LEU A 41 11.89 7.91 -2.13
N ASP A 42 12.78 8.76 -1.60
CA ASP A 42 13.56 8.50 -0.40
C ASP A 42 12.67 8.21 0.83
N ALA A 43 11.46 8.77 0.87
CA ALA A 43 10.48 8.48 1.93
C ALA A 43 9.73 7.15 1.70
N TYR A 44 9.55 6.73 0.44
CA TYR A 44 8.88 5.48 0.08
C TYR A 44 9.77 4.25 0.34
N LEU A 45 11.07 4.33 0.06
CA LEU A 45 11.99 3.19 0.21
C LEU A 45 12.01 2.62 1.66
N PRO A 46 12.06 3.43 2.74
CA PRO A 46 11.88 2.95 4.10
C PRO A 46 10.56 2.24 4.34
N TYR A 47 9.44 2.77 3.81
CA TYR A 47 8.14 2.13 3.91
C TYR A 47 8.13 0.75 3.23
N GLN A 48 8.60 0.70 1.98
CA GLN A 48 8.67 -0.53 1.21
C GLN A 48 9.49 -1.60 1.94
N ARG A 49 10.70 -1.26 2.41
CA ARG A 49 11.54 -2.18 3.17
C ARG A 49 10.83 -2.72 4.41
N ARG A 50 10.06 -1.88 5.10
CA ARG A 50 9.30 -2.28 6.28
C ARG A 50 8.16 -3.26 5.95
N GLN A 51 7.38 -2.99 4.90
CA GLN A 51 6.30 -3.90 4.46
C GLN A 51 6.85 -5.26 4.02
N CYS A 52 7.92 -5.23 3.24
CA CYS A 52 8.69 -6.41 2.85
C CYS A 52 9.21 -7.20 4.07
N TYR A 53 9.77 -6.50 5.06
CA TYR A 53 10.22 -7.12 6.30
C TYR A 53 9.07 -7.82 7.04
N TYR A 54 7.89 -7.19 7.16
CA TYR A 54 6.74 -7.82 7.80
C TYR A 54 6.27 -9.08 7.08
N ALA A 55 6.17 -9.04 5.76
CA ALA A 55 5.78 -10.20 4.95
C ALA A 55 6.82 -11.35 5.00
N TRP A 56 8.09 -11.07 5.34
CA TRP A 56 9.17 -12.05 5.33
C TRP A 56 9.73 -12.43 6.71
N SER A 57 9.13 -11.93 7.78
CA SER A 57 9.63 -12.13 9.15
C SER A 57 9.69 -13.60 9.59
N ASP A 58 8.95 -14.52 8.94
CA ASP A 58 9.11 -15.98 9.07
C ASP A 58 9.92 -16.62 7.92
N CYS A 59 11.07 -16.03 7.58
CA CYS A 59 11.96 -16.48 6.50
C CYS A 59 11.29 -16.60 5.11
N GLY A 60 10.23 -15.85 4.86
CA GLY A 60 9.48 -15.93 3.59
C GLY A 60 8.65 -17.21 3.42
N ARG A 61 8.52 -18.05 4.46
CA ARG A 61 7.61 -19.22 4.45
C ARG A 61 6.15 -18.83 4.25
N GLN A 62 5.84 -17.56 4.52
CA GLN A 62 4.50 -16.98 4.45
C GLN A 62 4.20 -16.29 3.11
N LEU A 63 5.14 -16.30 2.14
CA LEU A 63 4.97 -15.64 0.86
C LEU A 63 5.14 -16.61 -0.31
N ALA A 64 4.18 -16.57 -1.23
CA ALA A 64 4.24 -17.28 -2.49
C ALA A 64 5.13 -16.55 -3.51
N ALA A 65 5.13 -15.21 -3.50
CA ALA A 65 6.01 -14.38 -4.32
C ALA A 65 7.46 -14.44 -3.79
N ARG A 66 8.42 -14.89 -4.59
CA ARG A 66 9.84 -15.00 -4.19
C ARG A 66 10.75 -13.99 -4.86
N THR A 67 10.28 -13.38 -5.95
CA THR A 67 11.05 -12.45 -6.79
C THR A 67 10.36 -11.10 -6.93
N ALA A 68 11.13 -10.08 -7.31
CA ALA A 68 10.56 -8.78 -7.69
C ALA A 68 9.56 -8.91 -8.83
N HIS A 69 9.82 -9.83 -9.76
CA HIS A 69 8.93 -10.10 -10.90
C HIS A 69 7.55 -10.62 -10.45
N ASP A 70 7.49 -11.46 -9.42
CA ASP A 70 6.22 -11.97 -8.90
C ASP A 70 5.38 -10.83 -8.31
N ILE A 71 6.00 -9.98 -7.48
CA ILE A 71 5.34 -8.82 -6.86
C ILE A 71 4.82 -7.85 -7.93
N LEU A 72 5.65 -7.56 -8.94
CA LEU A 72 5.31 -6.66 -10.04
C LEU A 72 4.21 -7.23 -10.95
N GLY A 73 4.24 -8.54 -11.20
CA GLY A 73 3.17 -9.24 -11.93
C GLY A 73 1.84 -9.06 -11.22
N ILE A 74 1.79 -9.37 -9.93
CA ILE A 74 0.59 -9.17 -9.10
C ILE A 74 0.15 -7.70 -9.12
N ALA A 75 1.08 -6.76 -8.91
CA ALA A 75 0.76 -5.34 -8.90
C ALA A 75 0.14 -4.86 -10.23
N HIS A 76 0.67 -5.32 -11.35
CA HIS A 76 0.12 -5.01 -12.67
C HIS A 76 -1.29 -5.58 -12.87
N ASP A 77 -1.54 -6.80 -12.40
CA ASP A 77 -2.85 -7.42 -12.51
C ASP A 77 -3.89 -6.77 -11.58
N THR A 78 -3.46 -6.37 -10.38
CA THR A 78 -4.24 -5.53 -9.47
C THR A 78 -4.57 -4.19 -10.13
N MET A 79 -3.59 -3.52 -10.75
CA MET A 79 -3.79 -2.25 -11.46
C MET A 79 -4.77 -2.34 -12.63
N LYS A 80 -4.87 -3.50 -13.29
CA LYS A 80 -5.84 -3.76 -14.35
C LYS A 80 -7.28 -3.93 -13.85
N GLY A 81 -7.51 -3.90 -12.54
CA GLY A 81 -8.83 -4.12 -11.96
C GLY A 81 -9.22 -5.59 -11.85
N MET A 82 -8.24 -6.49 -11.87
CA MET A 82 -8.53 -7.91 -11.72
C MET A 82 -9.02 -8.21 -10.28
N PRO A 83 -10.10 -8.98 -10.10
CA PRO A 83 -10.55 -9.38 -8.78
C PRO A 83 -9.52 -10.22 -8.03
N LYS A 84 -9.46 -10.08 -6.70
CA LYS A 84 -8.53 -10.83 -5.83
C LYS A 84 -8.57 -12.34 -6.09
N GLY A 85 -9.76 -12.92 -6.26
CA GLY A 85 -9.94 -14.34 -6.56
C GLY A 85 -9.30 -14.78 -7.88
N SER A 86 -9.38 -13.97 -8.94
CA SER A 86 -8.78 -14.27 -10.24
C SER A 86 -7.25 -14.16 -10.19
N ILE A 87 -6.72 -13.17 -9.46
CA ILE A 87 -5.28 -13.05 -9.20
C ILE A 87 -4.77 -14.29 -8.46
N ARG A 88 -5.50 -14.72 -7.42
CA ARG A 88 -5.21 -15.93 -6.65
C ARG A 88 -5.15 -17.15 -7.56
N THR A 89 -6.16 -17.39 -8.38
CA THR A 89 -6.19 -18.54 -9.30
C THR A 89 -5.00 -18.52 -10.27
N ARG A 90 -4.66 -17.38 -10.85
CA ARG A 90 -3.52 -17.28 -11.76
C ARG A 90 -2.19 -17.57 -11.05
N LEU A 91 -2.01 -17.04 -9.84
CA LEU A 91 -0.82 -17.32 -9.04
C LEU A 91 -0.74 -18.80 -8.65
N SER A 92 -1.86 -19.41 -8.25
CA SER A 92 -1.94 -20.85 -7.97
C SER A 92 -1.50 -21.69 -9.15
N LEU A 93 -1.91 -21.33 -10.37
CA LEU A 93 -1.53 -22.04 -11.59
C LEU A 93 -0.03 -21.93 -11.87
N ARG A 94 0.57 -20.74 -11.69
CA ARG A 94 2.02 -20.56 -11.83
C ARG A 94 2.82 -21.34 -10.79
N LEU A 95 2.25 -21.53 -9.60
CA LEU A 95 2.87 -22.20 -8.47
C LEU A 95 2.40 -23.65 -8.29
N ALA A 96 1.71 -24.23 -9.27
CA ALA A 96 1.14 -25.57 -9.21
C ALA A 96 2.21 -26.64 -8.88
N ASN A 97 3.46 -26.39 -9.27
CA ASN A 97 4.60 -27.29 -9.06
C ASN A 97 5.20 -27.23 -7.64
N GLN A 98 4.79 -26.27 -6.79
CA GLN A 98 5.31 -26.14 -5.42
C GLN A 98 4.36 -26.84 -4.43
N LYS A 99 4.89 -27.79 -3.65
CA LYS A 99 4.21 -28.35 -2.47
C LYS A 99 4.31 -27.32 -1.34
N LEU A 100 3.33 -26.43 -1.26
CA LEU A 100 3.11 -25.59 -0.08
C LEU A 100 1.92 -26.13 0.70
N GLU A 101 2.12 -26.38 1.98
CA GLU A 101 1.01 -26.43 2.95
C GLU A 101 0.48 -24.99 3.08
N ASP A 102 -0.83 -24.81 3.28
CA ASP A 102 -1.50 -23.50 3.37
C ASP A 102 -1.40 -22.58 2.13
N LYS A 103 -1.42 -23.15 0.92
CA LYS A 103 -1.30 -22.40 -0.37
C LYS A 103 -2.11 -21.11 -0.43
N ASN A 104 -3.36 -21.11 0.02
CA ASN A 104 -4.26 -19.96 -0.13
C ASN A 104 -3.81 -18.75 0.70
N GLU A 105 -3.33 -18.97 1.93
CA GLU A 105 -2.92 -17.87 2.80
C GLU A 105 -1.62 -17.22 2.31
N LEU A 106 -0.73 -18.02 1.73
CA LEU A 106 0.54 -17.56 1.17
C LEU A 106 0.34 -16.73 -0.10
N LEU A 107 -0.63 -17.13 -0.91
CA LEU A 107 -1.10 -16.38 -2.07
C LEU A 107 -1.73 -15.07 -1.64
N ASP A 108 -2.62 -15.10 -0.66
CA ASP A 108 -3.29 -13.90 -0.15
C ASP A 108 -2.30 -12.91 0.48
N THR A 109 -1.31 -13.39 1.23
CA THR A 109 -0.23 -12.56 1.79
C THR A 109 0.58 -11.88 0.66
N SER A 110 0.81 -12.59 -0.45
CA SER A 110 1.53 -12.02 -1.61
C SER A 110 0.71 -10.95 -2.31
N ILE A 111 -0.59 -11.19 -2.46
CA ILE A 111 -1.54 -10.24 -3.06
C ILE A 111 -1.67 -8.98 -2.19
N ASP A 112 -1.83 -9.17 -0.87
CA ASP A 112 -1.96 -8.10 0.10
C ASP A 112 -0.67 -7.26 0.19
N LEU A 113 0.51 -7.90 0.17
CA LEU A 113 1.78 -7.19 0.10
C LEU A 113 1.87 -6.33 -1.17
N SER A 114 1.58 -6.90 -2.34
CA SER A 114 1.61 -6.13 -3.59
C SER A 114 0.62 -4.96 -3.57
N ALA A 115 -0.58 -5.13 -3.01
CA ALA A 115 -1.54 -4.05 -2.85
C ALA A 115 -1.04 -2.95 -1.90
N ARG A 116 -0.44 -3.32 -0.76
CA ARG A 116 0.17 -2.39 0.22
C ARG A 116 1.31 -1.57 -0.39
N LEU A 117 2.16 -2.21 -1.18
CA LEU A 117 3.26 -1.52 -1.88
C LEU A 117 2.74 -0.58 -2.96
N LEU A 118 1.68 -0.99 -3.67
CA LEU A 118 1.08 -0.19 -4.72
C LEU A 118 0.37 1.06 -4.19
N THR A 119 -0.26 0.98 -3.01
CA THR A 119 -1.21 2.01 -2.51
C THR A 119 -0.77 2.76 -1.26
N MET A 120 0.28 2.31 -0.57
CA MET A 120 0.63 2.77 0.78
C MET A 120 -0.54 2.72 1.76
N THR A 121 -1.43 1.75 1.57
CA THR A 121 -2.59 1.51 2.44
C THR A 121 -2.45 0.13 3.07
N ASP A 122 -2.80 0.00 4.35
CA ASP A 122 -2.82 -1.29 5.06
C ASP A 122 -3.99 -2.17 4.60
N VAL A 123 -3.89 -2.67 3.36
CA VAL A 123 -4.85 -3.58 2.75
C VAL A 123 -4.55 -5.01 3.15
N GLY A 124 -5.59 -5.74 3.56
CA GLY A 124 -5.47 -7.14 3.95
C GLY A 124 -4.58 -7.36 5.17
N ARG A 125 -4.26 -8.61 5.49
CA ARG A 125 -3.56 -8.96 6.74
C ARG A 125 -2.16 -9.47 6.44
N LEU A 126 -1.16 -8.76 6.97
CA LEU A 126 0.19 -9.30 7.12
C LEU A 126 0.37 -9.71 8.58
N ARG A 127 0.62 -11.00 8.85
CA ARG A 127 0.63 -11.61 10.19
C ARG A 127 1.50 -10.86 11.21
N TYR A 128 2.57 -10.21 10.77
CA TYR A 128 3.52 -9.50 11.63
C TYR A 128 3.53 -7.98 11.43
N ALA A 129 2.65 -7.44 10.59
CA ALA A 129 2.53 -6.00 10.46
C ALA A 129 1.80 -5.46 11.69
N VAL A 130 2.44 -4.50 12.37
CA VAL A 130 1.79 -3.72 13.42
C VAL A 130 0.95 -2.66 12.72
N CYS A 131 -0.32 -2.97 12.47
CA CYS A 131 -1.29 -2.00 11.99
C CYS A 131 -1.82 -1.21 13.19
N ARG A 132 -1.56 0.10 13.21
CA ARG A 132 -1.87 0.94 14.38
C ARG A 132 -3.35 1.33 14.48
N ARG A 133 -4.06 1.41 13.35
CA ARG A 133 -5.43 1.92 13.29
C ARG A 133 -6.31 1.12 12.34
N ASN A 134 -6.30 1.42 11.03
CA ASN A 134 -7.20 0.76 10.09
C ASN A 134 -6.50 -0.25 9.19
N VAL A 135 -7.04 -1.46 9.18
CA VAL A 135 -6.76 -2.47 8.15
C VAL A 135 -7.98 -2.57 7.24
N LEU A 136 -7.81 -2.32 5.94
CA LEU A 136 -8.89 -2.49 4.97
C LEU A 136 -9.03 -3.97 4.60
N PRO A 137 -10.12 -4.65 4.97
CA PRO A 137 -10.29 -6.06 4.65
C PRO A 137 -10.57 -6.23 3.15
N TRP A 138 -9.61 -6.78 2.41
CA TRP A 138 -9.80 -7.13 1.00
C TRP A 138 -10.17 -8.60 0.84
N ASN A 139 -11.47 -8.88 0.87
CA ASN A 139 -11.98 -10.25 0.77
C ASN A 139 -12.30 -10.63 -0.69
N GLU A 140 -12.95 -9.72 -1.42
CA GLU A 140 -13.47 -9.93 -2.77
C GLU A 140 -13.33 -8.67 -3.63
N GLY A 141 -13.67 -8.79 -4.91
CA GLY A 141 -13.64 -7.66 -5.86
C GLY A 141 -12.24 -7.18 -6.23
N SER A 142 -12.20 -6.08 -6.96
CA SER A 142 -10.96 -5.41 -7.35
C SER A 142 -10.44 -4.50 -6.23
N LEU A 143 -9.14 -4.18 -6.25
CA LEU A 143 -8.57 -3.25 -5.28
C LEU A 143 -9.18 -1.84 -5.44
N GLN A 144 -9.47 -1.44 -6.67
CA GLN A 144 -10.05 -0.15 -7.01
C GLN A 144 -11.46 0.00 -6.42
N GLU A 145 -12.26 -1.07 -6.43
CA GLU A 145 -13.57 -1.08 -5.76
C GLU A 145 -13.43 -0.85 -4.25
N LEU A 146 -12.51 -1.56 -3.60
CA LEU A 146 -12.24 -1.39 -2.16
C LEU A 146 -11.82 0.06 -1.84
N LEU A 147 -10.90 0.62 -2.60
CA LEU A 147 -10.42 1.98 -2.40
C LEU A 147 -11.51 3.02 -2.67
N LYS A 148 -12.34 2.81 -3.70
CA LYS A 148 -13.51 3.67 -3.97
C LYS A 148 -14.49 3.66 -2.81
N VAL A 149 -14.83 2.48 -2.29
CA VAL A 149 -15.76 2.36 -1.15
C VAL A 149 -15.21 3.06 0.10
N HIS A 150 -13.89 3.01 0.31
CA HIS A 150 -13.26 3.64 1.47
C HIS A 150 -13.10 5.16 1.33
N PHE A 151 -12.58 5.64 0.20
CA PHE A 151 -12.26 7.07 0.03
C PHE A 151 -13.43 7.92 -0.48
N ASN A 152 -14.43 7.33 -1.15
CA ASN A 152 -15.60 8.06 -1.64
C ASN A 152 -16.78 8.00 -0.66
N GLN A 153 -16.51 7.76 0.63
CA GLN A 153 -17.57 7.84 1.64
C GLN A 153 -18.08 9.29 1.71
N PRO A 154 -19.40 9.51 1.60
CA PRO A 154 -19.94 10.86 1.64
C PRO A 154 -19.67 11.47 3.02
N VAL A 155 -18.93 12.58 3.05
CA VAL A 155 -18.76 13.35 4.27
C VAL A 155 -20.06 14.14 4.47
N ILE A 156 -20.88 13.68 5.41
CA ILE A 156 -22.09 14.41 5.82
C ILE A 156 -21.62 15.49 6.77
N LEU A 157 -21.45 16.71 6.24
CA LEU A 157 -21.32 17.91 7.06
C LEU A 157 -22.70 18.57 7.12
N ASP A 158 -23.13 18.96 8.32
CA ASP A 158 -24.37 19.72 8.51
C ASP A 158 -24.29 21.11 7.84
N HIS A 159 -23.08 21.59 7.54
CA HIS A 159 -22.80 22.87 6.90
C HIS A 159 -21.40 22.88 6.27
N ASP A 160 -21.20 23.70 5.23
CA ASP A 160 -19.89 23.90 4.64
C ASP A 160 -18.94 24.60 5.62
N VAL A 161 -17.96 23.86 6.14
CA VAL A 161 -16.90 24.42 6.99
C VAL A 161 -15.73 24.85 6.10
N LYS A 162 -15.53 26.16 5.94
CA LYS A 162 -14.31 26.71 5.33
C LYS A 162 -13.28 27.03 6.40
N LEU A 163 -12.22 26.22 6.45
CA LEU A 163 -11.07 26.49 7.29
C LEU A 163 -10.21 27.58 6.63
N GLU A 164 -9.84 28.61 7.39
CA GLU A 164 -8.97 29.68 6.90
C GLU A 164 -7.56 29.16 6.62
N LYS A 165 -6.80 29.84 5.75
CA LYS A 165 -5.39 29.49 5.46
C LYS A 165 -4.49 29.50 6.71
N ALA A 166 -4.87 30.24 7.75
CA ALA A 166 -4.17 30.25 9.02
C ALA A 166 -4.37 28.95 9.82
N PHE A 167 -5.33 28.10 9.44
CA PHE A 167 -5.57 26.80 10.04
C PHE A 167 -4.49 25.79 9.64
N ASN A 168 -3.37 25.86 10.36
CA ASN A 168 -2.25 24.94 10.25
C ASN A 168 -2.17 24.02 11.47
N VAL A 169 -1.26 23.05 11.45
CA VAL A 169 -1.04 22.09 12.54
C VAL A 169 -0.87 22.78 13.90
N HIS A 170 -0.18 23.92 13.96
CA HIS A 170 0.01 24.64 15.22
C HIS A 170 -1.33 25.20 15.76
N SER A 171 -2.11 25.86 14.90
CA SER A 171 -3.42 26.39 15.29
C SER A 171 -4.41 25.27 15.63
N PHE A 172 -4.37 24.13 14.91
CA PHE A 172 -5.17 22.95 15.20
C PHE A 172 -4.88 22.45 16.61
N ARG A 173 -3.60 22.16 16.91
CA ARG A 173 -3.17 21.70 18.26
C ARG A 173 -3.62 22.67 19.35
N ARG A 174 -3.50 23.98 19.11
CA ARG A 174 -3.90 25.02 20.07
C ARG A 174 -5.41 25.07 20.31
N ILE A 175 -6.22 24.93 19.25
CA ILE A 175 -7.68 25.06 19.32
C ILE A 175 -8.32 23.79 19.87
N THR A 176 -7.89 22.63 19.40
CA THR A 176 -8.53 21.34 19.70
C THR A 176 -7.89 20.62 20.88
N GLY A 177 -6.62 20.92 21.19
CA GLY A 177 -5.83 20.15 22.14
C GLY A 177 -5.45 18.75 21.63
N PHE A 178 -5.68 18.45 20.35
CA PHE A 178 -5.28 17.21 19.72
C PHE A 178 -3.82 17.29 19.25
N GLU A 179 -3.14 16.16 19.28
CA GLU A 179 -1.82 15.96 18.71
C GLU A 179 -1.87 15.48 17.26
N VAL A 180 -0.81 15.71 16.49
CA VAL A 180 -0.68 15.17 15.14
C VAL A 180 0.24 13.94 15.15
N ASP A 181 -0.29 12.83 14.66
CA ASP A 181 0.47 11.62 14.41
C ASP A 181 0.75 11.47 12.92
N TRP A 182 2.03 11.36 12.55
CA TRP A 182 2.40 11.07 11.18
C TRP A 182 2.18 9.59 10.88
N THR A 183 1.48 9.29 9.78
CA THR A 183 1.18 7.91 9.36
C THR A 183 1.76 7.62 7.98
N ASP A 184 2.21 6.37 7.81
CA ASP A 184 2.60 5.78 6.51
C ASP A 184 1.41 5.10 5.82
N ASN A 185 0.27 4.97 6.50
CA ASN A 185 -0.95 4.34 6.00
C ASN A 185 -1.92 5.41 5.49
N LEU A 186 -2.20 5.41 4.19
CA LEU A 186 -3.08 6.38 3.57
C LEU A 186 -4.53 6.27 4.04
N ALA A 187 -5.01 5.08 4.41
CA ALA A 187 -6.37 4.90 4.96
C ALA A 187 -6.58 5.54 6.34
N ASP A 188 -5.49 5.86 7.06
CA ASP A 188 -5.60 6.57 8.33
C ASP A 188 -5.59 8.10 8.12
N HIS A 189 -5.43 8.59 6.90
CA HIS A 189 -5.32 10.03 6.66
C HIS A 189 -6.57 10.77 7.14
N LEU A 190 -6.35 11.78 8.00
CA LEU A 190 -7.39 12.56 8.66
C LEU A 190 -8.28 11.77 9.61
N GLN A 191 -7.88 10.55 10.00
CA GLN A 191 -8.56 9.81 11.04
C GLN A 191 -8.30 10.46 12.40
N LEU A 192 -9.40 10.75 13.10
CA LEU A 192 -9.39 11.27 14.47
C LEU A 192 -9.48 10.11 15.46
N ASP A 193 -8.56 10.07 16.41
CA ASP A 193 -8.53 9.19 17.56
C ASP A 193 -8.92 10.04 18.78
N GLU A 194 -10.19 10.00 19.15
CA GLU A 194 -10.74 10.82 20.24
C GLU A 194 -10.19 10.40 21.61
N ASP A 195 -9.94 9.09 21.80
CA ASP A 195 -9.46 8.51 23.05
C ASP A 195 -8.04 9.00 23.37
N ASN A 196 -7.15 8.99 22.39
CA ASN A 196 -5.78 9.45 22.54
C ASN A 196 -5.57 10.92 22.17
N ARG A 197 -6.64 11.60 21.71
CA ARG A 197 -6.65 12.96 21.16
C ARG A 197 -5.61 13.15 20.06
N ARG A 198 -5.63 12.30 19.04
CA ARG A 198 -4.66 12.35 17.93
C ARG A 198 -5.32 12.40 16.56
N LEU A 199 -4.76 13.19 15.65
CA LEU A 199 -5.14 13.24 14.25
C LEU A 199 -4.03 12.60 13.41
N ALA A 200 -4.36 11.59 12.60
CA ALA A 200 -3.38 11.03 11.66
C ALA A 200 -3.21 11.91 10.42
N ILE A 201 -1.97 12.21 10.05
CA ILE A 201 -1.64 12.89 8.79
C ILE A 201 -0.68 12.01 7.99
N PHE A 202 -1.10 11.64 6.78
CA PHE A 202 -0.26 10.94 5.83
C PHE A 202 0.75 11.93 5.22
N HIS A 203 2.03 11.56 5.22
CA HIS A 203 3.12 12.50 4.94
C HIS A 203 3.90 12.23 3.64
N HIS A 204 3.61 11.15 2.91
CA HIS A 204 4.29 10.83 1.65
C HIS A 204 3.72 11.61 0.47
N ALA A 205 3.87 12.94 0.49
CA ALA A 205 3.34 13.82 -0.56
C ALA A 205 3.94 13.51 -1.95
N SER A 206 5.19 13.06 -2.03
CA SER A 206 5.80 12.62 -3.30
C SER A 206 5.11 11.40 -3.89
N PHE A 207 4.70 10.44 -3.05
CA PHE A 207 3.90 9.30 -3.47
C PHE A 207 2.51 9.71 -3.97
N LEU A 208 1.82 10.63 -3.28
CA LEU A 208 0.50 11.11 -3.73
C LEU A 208 0.57 11.80 -5.10
N LYS A 209 1.64 12.55 -5.36
CA LYS A 209 1.88 13.15 -6.68
C LYS A 209 2.04 12.09 -7.78
N CYS A 210 2.65 10.95 -7.47
CA CYS A 210 2.72 9.84 -8.42
C CYS A 210 1.35 9.22 -8.72
N GLN A 211 0.46 9.16 -7.73
CA GLN A 211 -0.78 8.38 -7.82
C GLN A 211 -1.96 9.07 -8.53
N GLN A 212 -1.80 10.33 -8.95
CA GLN A 212 -2.90 11.14 -9.53
C GLN A 212 -3.52 10.54 -10.80
N SER A 213 -2.88 9.56 -11.44
CA SER A 213 -3.37 8.91 -12.67
C SER A 213 -3.44 7.38 -12.59
N ALA A 214 -3.32 6.79 -11.40
CA ALA A 214 -3.19 5.34 -11.24
C ALA A 214 -4.35 4.68 -10.48
N ALA A 215 -4.16 4.35 -9.20
CA ALA A 215 -5.00 3.40 -8.47
C ALA A 215 -6.01 4.06 -7.54
N LEU A 216 -5.70 5.26 -7.05
CA LEU A 216 -6.56 5.99 -6.12
C LEU A 216 -7.71 6.64 -6.90
N PRO A 217 -8.95 6.60 -6.36
CA PRO A 217 -10.05 7.33 -6.97
C PRO A 217 -9.69 8.82 -7.06
N THR A 218 -9.91 9.41 -8.22
CA THR A 218 -9.90 10.86 -8.37
C THR A 218 -11.12 11.41 -7.64
N ALA A 219 -10.87 12.38 -6.75
CA ALA A 219 -11.93 13.15 -6.09
C ALA A 219 -12.83 13.88 -7.09
#